data_AF-A0A0G1QYC4-F1
#
_entry.id   AF-A0A0G1QYC4-F1
#
_cell.length_a   1.000
_cell.length_b   1.000
_cell.length_c   1.000
_cell.angle_alpha   90.00
_cell.angle_beta   90.00
_cell.angle_gamma   90.00
#
_symmetry.space_group_name_H-M   'P 1'
#
loop_
_entity.id
_entity.type
_entity.pdbx_description
1 polymer ?
#
loop_
_entity_poly.entity_id
_entity_poly.type
_entity_poly.pdbx_seq_one_letter_code
_entity_poly.pdbx_strand_id
1 'polypeptide(L)'
;MNIHYVWGKADSLRGGLYHLRTKDGRRRRPEYVTEFGVESFVDDECAILESKAFRNMARKTQVVTIPQSAMIRNRLSHVMEVVGQATRLSEALGLNTNLVRAASLGHDMGHVPFGHPGEAWMQGAMKRHDFCHEVMGVVIAQHIERRGRGLDLCHETLEAMMRHSGNLAKEGMTQEAWLLRYADKIAYLFHDVNDILDRLGYPAKPELLQLIDEFGDNQRRRTRTARSGLIIESVELGRVSFEELELGIKFQKLRDLMYEIYPKVIDQNVGATMEKLLRALETFDLADPFMLLALMNDTDAIYLSSVASPSMEAFKRTDLWEIRPYLAEIGKVDLCDPDLNW
;
A
#
# COMPACT_ATOMS: atom_id res chain seq x y z
N MET A 1 29.59 0.07 -3.27
CA MET A 1 29.82 1.32 -2.49
C MET A 1 30.19 0.97 -1.05
N ASN A 2 31.30 1.51 -0.51
CA ASN A 2 31.69 1.23 0.88
C ASN A 2 30.78 2.00 1.84
N ILE A 3 30.00 1.29 2.67
CA ILE A 3 29.05 1.93 3.59
C ILE A 3 29.73 2.92 4.55
N HIS A 4 31.02 2.75 4.83
CA HIS A 4 31.82 3.71 5.62
C HIS A 4 31.93 5.09 4.96
N TYR A 5 31.91 5.17 3.62
CA TYR A 5 31.89 6.45 2.89
C TYR A 5 30.58 7.22 3.13
N VAL A 6 29.45 6.52 3.20
CA VAL A 6 28.14 7.11 3.51
C VAL A 6 28.13 7.74 4.90
N TRP A 7 28.66 7.03 5.90
CA TRP A 7 28.73 7.54 7.27
C TRP A 7 29.66 8.75 7.41
N GLY A 8 30.72 8.84 6.57
CA GLY A 8 31.59 10.01 6.52
C GLY A 8 30.91 11.29 6.02
N LYS A 9 29.78 11.18 5.30
CA LYS A 9 28.96 12.30 4.83
C LYS A 9 27.63 12.46 5.57
N ALA A 10 27.40 11.69 6.64
CA ALA A 10 26.08 11.63 7.28
C ALA A 10 25.55 13.02 7.71
N ASP A 11 26.43 13.86 8.28
CA ASP A 11 26.06 15.21 8.72
C ASP A 11 25.72 16.14 7.55
N SER A 12 26.41 16.00 6.40
CA SER A 12 26.15 16.83 5.21
C SER A 12 24.89 16.40 4.44
N LEU A 13 24.41 15.17 4.65
CA LEU A 13 23.21 14.65 4.00
C LEU A 13 21.93 14.93 4.81
N ARG A 14 22.05 15.08 6.12
CA ARG A 14 20.91 15.22 7.02
C ARG A 14 20.13 16.49 6.74
N GLY A 15 18.83 16.34 6.46
CA GLY A 15 17.93 17.46 6.20
C GLY A 15 18.12 18.12 4.84
N GLY A 16 18.84 17.47 3.90
CA GLY A 16 19.17 18.08 2.60
C GLY A 16 17.97 18.53 1.76
N LEU A 17 16.78 17.99 2.02
CA LEU A 17 15.53 18.33 1.34
C LEU A 17 14.52 19.07 2.24
N TYR A 18 14.94 19.59 3.40
CA TYR A 18 14.03 20.28 4.33
C TYR A 18 13.26 21.45 3.70
N HIS A 19 13.87 22.14 2.75
CA HIS A 19 13.25 23.26 2.03
C HIS A 19 12.08 22.84 1.12
N LEU A 20 11.94 21.54 0.81
CA LEU A 20 10.85 20.96 0.02
C LEU A 20 9.74 20.33 0.87
N ARG A 21 9.86 20.42 2.21
CA ARG A 21 8.91 19.84 3.15
C ARG A 21 7.51 20.43 2.97
N THR A 22 6.51 19.56 2.86
CA THR A 22 5.09 19.96 2.93
C THR A 22 4.77 20.49 4.32
N LYS A 23 4.13 21.66 4.44
CA LYS A 23 3.88 22.32 5.73
C LYS A 23 2.42 22.30 6.16
N ASP A 24 1.53 22.55 5.20
CA ASP A 24 0.10 22.72 5.46
C ASP A 24 -0.67 21.56 4.85
N GLY A 25 -1.67 21.06 5.57
CA GLY A 25 -2.62 20.06 5.09
C GLY A 25 -3.96 20.71 4.77
N ARG A 26 -4.49 20.49 3.57
CA ARG A 26 -5.81 20.98 3.16
C ARG A 26 -6.87 19.93 3.48
N ARG A 27 -7.97 20.31 4.13
CA ARG A 27 -9.11 19.41 4.39
C ARG A 27 -10.30 19.78 3.52
N ARG A 28 -11.10 18.77 3.18
CA ARG A 28 -12.36 18.96 2.47
C ARG A 28 -13.38 19.72 3.32
N ARG A 29 -13.34 19.49 4.64
CA ARG A 29 -14.16 20.17 5.64
C ARG A 29 -13.31 21.20 6.41
N PRO A 30 -13.29 22.47 5.99
CA PRO A 30 -12.42 23.49 6.60
C PRO A 30 -12.79 23.79 8.06
N GLU A 31 -13.99 23.43 8.52
CA GLU A 31 -14.44 23.56 9.90
C GLU A 31 -13.80 22.56 10.87
N TYR A 32 -13.10 21.53 10.36
CA TYR A 32 -12.38 20.58 11.21
C TYR A 32 -11.14 21.25 11.82
N VAL A 33 -11.20 21.53 13.12
CA VAL A 33 -10.08 22.09 13.88
C VAL A 33 -9.28 20.96 14.48
N THR A 34 -7.97 20.93 14.22
CA THR A 34 -7.08 19.95 14.84
C THR A 34 -7.07 20.13 16.36
N GLU A 35 -7.15 19.03 17.09
CA GLU A 35 -7.15 19.11 18.55
C GLU A 35 -5.81 19.67 19.05
N PHE A 36 -5.87 20.59 20.02
CA PHE A 36 -4.70 21.16 20.70
C PHE A 36 -3.63 21.81 19.79
N GLY A 37 -3.96 22.15 18.54
CA GLY A 37 -3.00 22.71 17.58
C GLY A 37 -1.95 21.71 17.09
N VAL A 38 -2.24 20.40 17.21
CA VAL A 38 -1.40 19.36 16.61
C VAL A 38 -1.46 19.46 15.07
N GLU A 39 -0.38 19.09 14.41
CA GLU A 39 -0.28 19.08 12.94
C GLU A 39 -1.34 18.13 12.33
N SER A 40 -2.03 18.59 11.28
CA SER A 40 -3.19 17.87 10.69
C SER A 40 -2.87 16.46 10.23
N PHE A 41 -1.64 16.18 9.82
CA PHE A 41 -1.23 14.84 9.39
C PHE A 41 -1.16 13.83 10.55
N VAL A 42 -1.03 14.29 11.80
CA VAL A 42 -1.10 13.40 12.98
C VAL A 42 -2.53 12.92 13.18
N ASP A 43 -3.52 13.81 13.01
CA ASP A 43 -4.93 13.42 13.05
C ASP A 43 -5.26 12.42 11.93
N ASP A 44 -4.66 12.59 10.75
CA ASP A 44 -4.83 11.65 9.64
C ASP A 44 -4.28 10.26 9.99
N GLU A 45 -3.10 10.19 10.63
CA GLU A 45 -2.54 8.94 11.14
C GLU A 45 -3.50 8.27 12.13
N CYS A 46 -4.04 9.02 13.10
CA CYS A 46 -5.03 8.50 14.05
C CYS A 46 -6.30 7.99 13.35
N ALA A 47 -6.87 8.78 12.44
CA ALA A 47 -8.08 8.42 11.72
C ALA A 47 -7.91 7.12 10.89
N ILE A 48 -6.75 6.93 10.27
CA ILE A 48 -6.43 5.70 9.53
C ILE A 48 -6.29 4.51 10.49
N LEU A 49 -5.54 4.64 11.58
CA LEU A 49 -5.36 3.57 12.57
C LEU A 49 -6.69 3.10 13.19
N GLU A 50 -7.63 4.02 13.37
CA GLU A 50 -8.96 3.74 13.92
C GLU A 50 -9.96 3.19 12.88
N SER A 51 -9.62 3.22 11.60
CA SER A 51 -10.48 2.76 10.50
C SER A 51 -10.68 1.25 10.48
N LYS A 52 -11.82 0.80 9.93
CA LYS A 52 -12.06 -0.63 9.71
C LYS A 52 -11.18 -1.16 8.59
N ALA A 53 -10.96 -0.36 7.56
CA ALA A 53 -10.10 -0.70 6.43
C ALA A 53 -8.67 -1.03 6.86
N PHE A 54 -8.09 -0.26 7.79
CA PHE A 54 -6.76 -0.55 8.33
C PHE A 54 -6.71 -1.92 9.03
N ARG A 55 -7.69 -2.20 9.91
CA ARG A 55 -7.80 -3.51 10.58
C ARG A 55 -7.99 -4.66 9.59
N ASN A 56 -8.76 -4.44 8.53
CA ASN A 56 -9.07 -5.44 7.52
C ASN A 56 -7.81 -5.93 6.76
N MET A 57 -6.77 -5.10 6.65
CA MET A 57 -5.49 -5.50 6.04
C MET A 57 -4.79 -6.66 6.77
N ALA A 58 -5.12 -6.92 8.04
CA ALA A 58 -4.56 -8.05 8.80
C ALA A 58 -4.95 -9.41 8.20
N ARG A 59 -6.09 -9.48 7.48
CA ARG A 59 -6.62 -10.70 6.86
C ARG A 59 -6.49 -10.67 5.33
N LYS A 60 -5.65 -9.79 4.78
CA LYS A 60 -5.29 -9.73 3.36
C LYS A 60 -3.84 -10.13 3.16
N THR A 61 -3.61 -11.00 2.19
CA THR A 61 -2.27 -11.46 1.79
C THR A 61 -1.48 -10.34 1.10
N GLN A 62 -0.15 -10.44 1.14
CA GLN A 62 0.72 -9.56 0.37
C GLN A 62 0.98 -10.12 -1.04
N VAL A 63 1.95 -11.02 -1.20
CA VAL A 63 2.28 -11.69 -2.47
C VAL A 63 1.81 -13.15 -2.50
N VAL A 64 1.89 -13.86 -1.37
CA VAL A 64 1.53 -15.28 -1.29
C VAL A 64 0.07 -15.41 -0.85
N THR A 65 -0.78 -15.89 -1.75
CA THR A 65 -2.26 -15.86 -1.65
C THR A 65 -2.84 -16.64 -0.46
N ILE A 66 -2.10 -17.59 0.13
CA ILE A 66 -2.47 -18.26 1.39
C ILE A 66 -1.20 -18.57 2.18
N PRO A 67 -0.78 -17.71 3.12
CA PRO A 67 0.34 -18.03 3.98
C PRO A 67 -0.05 -19.19 4.91
N GLN A 68 0.53 -20.36 4.69
CA GLN A 68 0.40 -21.51 5.61
C GLN A 68 1.10 -21.27 6.96
N SER A 69 1.77 -20.12 7.11
CA SER A 69 2.56 -19.74 8.27
C SER A 69 2.43 -18.25 8.55
N ALA A 70 2.20 -17.89 9.81
CA ALA A 70 2.22 -16.51 10.30
C ALA A 70 3.57 -15.82 10.11
N MET A 71 4.61 -16.57 9.74
CA MET A 71 5.89 -16.00 9.39
C MET A 71 5.83 -15.23 8.08
N ILE A 72 4.98 -15.64 7.13
CA ILE A 72 4.80 -14.98 5.81
C ILE A 72 3.98 -13.71 6.01
N ARG A 73 4.42 -12.63 5.37
CA ARG A 73 3.80 -11.31 5.54
C ARG A 73 2.36 -11.27 5.02
N ASN A 74 1.50 -10.68 5.83
CA ASN A 74 0.22 -10.13 5.38
C ASN A 74 0.39 -8.64 5.03
N ARG A 75 -0.65 -8.04 4.46
CA ARG A 75 -0.62 -6.64 4.03
C ARG A 75 -0.41 -5.68 5.19
N LEU A 76 -1.01 -5.94 6.36
CA LEU A 76 -0.77 -5.11 7.55
C LEU A 76 0.70 -5.10 7.97
N SER A 77 1.37 -6.26 7.99
CA SER A 77 2.78 -6.34 8.34
C SER A 77 3.69 -5.62 7.33
N HIS A 78 3.37 -5.70 6.04
CA HIS A 78 4.03 -4.92 4.98
C HIS A 78 3.86 -3.41 5.22
N VAL A 79 2.63 -2.95 5.42
CA VAL A 79 2.32 -1.54 5.72
C VAL A 79 3.13 -1.01 6.90
N MET A 80 3.23 -1.78 7.99
CA MET A 80 4.01 -1.36 9.16
C MET A 80 5.52 -1.29 8.88
N GLU A 81 6.04 -2.16 8.00
CA GLU A 81 7.42 -2.08 7.55
C GLU A 81 7.66 -0.85 6.66
N VAL A 82 6.73 -0.52 5.76
CA VAL A 82 6.76 0.70 4.94
C VAL A 82 6.77 1.93 5.83
N VAL A 83 5.85 2.04 6.81
CA VAL A 83 5.82 3.13 7.79
C VAL A 83 7.18 3.29 8.47
N GLY A 84 7.80 2.19 8.92
CA GLY A 84 9.10 2.21 9.56
C GLY A 84 10.25 2.65 8.64
N GLN A 85 10.22 2.31 7.35
CA GLN A 85 11.23 2.79 6.39
C GLN A 85 11.00 4.25 6.00
N ALA A 86 9.75 4.60 5.68
CA ALA A 86 9.36 5.91 5.21
C ALA A 86 9.59 6.98 6.30
N THR A 87 9.26 6.67 7.56
CA THR A 87 9.57 7.53 8.72
C THR A 87 11.06 7.85 8.77
N ARG A 88 11.92 6.83 8.77
CA ARG A 88 13.38 7.03 8.86
C ARG A 88 13.96 7.80 7.67
N LEU A 89 13.45 7.54 6.46
CA LEU A 89 13.87 8.26 5.27
C LEU A 89 13.45 9.73 5.33
N SER A 90 12.22 10.00 5.77
CA SER A 90 11.70 11.37 5.88
C SER A 90 12.47 12.19 6.90
N GLU A 91 12.80 11.62 8.07
CA GLU A 91 13.63 12.26 9.09
C GLU A 91 15.05 12.54 8.58
N ALA A 92 15.65 11.59 7.84
CA ALA A 92 16.98 11.77 7.28
C ALA A 92 17.02 12.88 6.22
N LEU A 93 15.99 12.98 5.37
CA LEU A 93 15.91 13.96 4.30
C LEU A 93 15.34 15.32 4.75
N GLY A 94 14.72 15.40 5.94
CA GLY A 94 14.10 16.61 6.47
C GLY A 94 12.69 16.87 5.95
N LEU A 95 12.02 15.87 5.38
CA LEU A 95 10.66 15.97 4.85
C LEU A 95 9.60 15.87 5.96
N ASN A 96 8.32 16.03 5.62
CA ASN A 96 7.25 15.93 6.60
C ASN A 96 7.00 14.48 7.03
N THR A 97 7.56 14.10 8.19
CA THR A 97 7.42 12.76 8.74
C THR A 97 5.99 12.38 9.09
N ASN A 98 5.16 13.31 9.55
CA ASN A 98 3.77 13.02 9.92
C ASN A 98 2.92 12.72 8.68
N LEU A 99 3.08 13.51 7.61
CA LEU A 99 2.45 13.23 6.32
C LEU A 99 2.87 11.86 5.77
N VAL A 100 4.18 11.58 5.77
CA VAL A 100 4.70 10.29 5.27
C VAL A 100 4.13 9.13 6.09
N ARG A 101 4.06 9.24 7.42
CA ARG A 101 3.50 8.19 8.29
C ARG A 101 2.03 7.94 8.00
N ALA A 102 1.21 8.99 7.99
CA ALA A 102 -0.21 8.89 7.71
C ALA A 102 -0.46 8.24 6.34
N ALA A 103 0.18 8.76 5.29
CA ALA A 103 0.02 8.22 3.95
C ALA A 103 0.52 6.77 3.83
N SER A 104 1.63 6.43 4.50
CA SER A 104 2.16 5.06 4.55
C SER A 104 1.18 4.09 5.22
N LEU A 105 0.43 4.51 6.24
CA LEU A 105 -0.55 3.64 6.91
C LEU A 105 -1.76 3.33 6.01
N GLY A 106 -2.13 4.27 5.14
CA GLY A 106 -3.31 4.15 4.29
C GLY A 106 -3.05 3.59 2.89
N HIS A 107 -1.81 3.60 2.37
CA HIS A 107 -1.54 3.38 0.94
C HIS A 107 -2.14 2.09 0.35
N ASP A 108 -2.18 1.03 1.15
CA ASP A 108 -2.55 -0.33 0.73
C ASP A 108 -3.98 -0.75 1.12
N MET A 109 -4.75 0.13 1.77
CA MET A 109 -6.07 -0.22 2.31
C MET A 109 -7.13 -0.52 1.23
N GLY A 110 -6.88 -0.04 0.00
CA GLY A 110 -7.76 -0.20 -1.15
C GLY A 110 -7.65 -1.53 -1.88
N HIS A 111 -6.65 -2.35 -1.57
CA HIS A 111 -6.51 -3.62 -2.29
C HIS A 111 -7.68 -4.55 -1.98
N VAL A 112 -8.26 -5.09 -3.03
CA VAL A 112 -9.32 -6.12 -2.96
C VAL A 112 -8.75 -7.47 -2.48
N PRO A 113 -9.61 -8.49 -2.23
CA PRO A 113 -9.13 -9.82 -1.91
C PRO A 113 -8.08 -10.34 -2.91
N PHE A 114 -7.05 -11.02 -2.40
CA PHE A 114 -5.98 -11.62 -3.19
C PHE A 114 -5.03 -10.66 -3.92
N GLY A 115 -5.07 -9.35 -3.61
CA GLY A 115 -4.10 -8.37 -4.14
C GLY A 115 -4.22 -8.14 -5.65
N HIS A 116 -3.09 -7.97 -6.34
CA HIS A 116 -3.08 -7.65 -7.78
C HIS A 116 -3.86 -8.64 -8.67
N PRO A 117 -3.85 -9.97 -8.42
CA PRO A 117 -4.75 -10.90 -9.12
C PRO A 117 -6.24 -10.56 -8.97
N GLY A 118 -6.68 -10.19 -7.77
CA GLY A 118 -8.06 -9.78 -7.52
C GLY A 118 -8.38 -8.44 -8.19
N GLU A 119 -7.42 -7.51 -8.20
CA GLU A 119 -7.54 -6.22 -8.87
C GLU A 119 -7.69 -6.39 -10.39
N ALA A 120 -6.85 -7.23 -11.01
CA ALA A 120 -6.94 -7.55 -12.43
C ALA A 120 -8.29 -8.22 -12.78
N TRP A 121 -8.81 -9.08 -11.89
CA TRP A 121 -10.13 -9.66 -12.04
C TRP A 121 -11.23 -8.59 -11.95
N MET A 122 -11.16 -7.68 -10.98
CA MET A 122 -12.10 -6.56 -10.81
C MET A 122 -12.16 -5.67 -12.05
N GLN A 123 -11.00 -5.29 -12.62
CA GLN A 123 -10.92 -4.51 -13.86
C GLN A 123 -11.69 -5.18 -15.01
N GLY A 124 -11.51 -6.49 -15.18
CA GLY A 124 -12.22 -7.28 -16.19
C GLY A 124 -13.73 -7.38 -15.95
N ALA A 125 -14.12 -7.68 -14.72
CA ALA A 125 -15.52 -7.86 -14.34
C ALA A 125 -16.33 -6.55 -14.42
N MET A 126 -15.73 -5.43 -13.98
CA MET A 126 -16.34 -4.10 -14.04
C MET A 126 -16.23 -3.44 -15.43
N LYS A 127 -15.39 -3.98 -16.33
CA LYS A 127 -14.99 -3.34 -17.59
C LYS A 127 -14.40 -1.93 -17.38
N ARG A 128 -13.60 -1.78 -16.32
CA ARG A 128 -12.97 -0.53 -15.87
C ARG A 128 -11.47 -0.77 -15.72
N HIS A 129 -10.69 -0.44 -16.75
CA HIS A 129 -9.22 -0.60 -16.73
C HIS A 129 -8.51 0.39 -15.81
N ASP A 130 -9.24 1.40 -15.33
CA ASP A 130 -8.81 2.42 -14.37
C ASP A 130 -9.02 1.99 -12.91
N PHE A 131 -9.69 0.85 -12.64
CA PHE A 131 -9.80 0.32 -11.29
C PHE A 131 -8.42 -0.10 -10.77
N CYS A 132 -8.00 0.51 -9.66
CA CYS A 132 -6.75 0.18 -9.00
C CYS A 132 -6.83 0.43 -7.49
N HIS A 133 -6.02 -0.29 -6.72
CA HIS A 133 -6.11 -0.25 -5.27
C HIS A 133 -5.75 1.13 -4.69
N GLU A 134 -4.87 1.86 -5.37
CA GLU A 134 -4.43 3.19 -4.98
C GLU A 134 -5.61 4.16 -4.94
N VAL A 135 -6.46 4.11 -5.98
CA VAL A 135 -7.68 4.91 -6.07
C VAL A 135 -8.72 4.38 -5.08
N MET A 136 -8.92 3.06 -5.04
CA MET A 136 -9.90 2.45 -4.14
C MET A 136 -9.58 2.78 -2.66
N GLY A 137 -8.31 2.87 -2.27
CA GLY A 137 -7.90 3.23 -0.90
C GLY A 137 -8.37 4.63 -0.52
N VAL A 138 -8.23 5.58 -1.44
CA VAL A 138 -8.75 6.93 -1.28
C VAL A 138 -10.27 6.98 -1.34
N VAL A 139 -10.92 6.20 -2.20
CA VAL A 139 -12.39 6.05 -2.22
C VAL A 139 -12.90 5.55 -0.86
N ILE A 140 -12.23 4.56 -0.26
CA ILE A 140 -12.59 4.07 1.07
C ILE A 140 -12.46 5.19 2.10
N ALA A 141 -11.34 5.92 2.07
CA ALA A 141 -11.05 7.00 3.00
C ALA A 141 -11.99 8.21 2.82
N GLN A 142 -12.48 8.51 1.62
CA GLN A 142 -13.37 9.65 1.39
C GLN A 142 -14.86 9.30 1.52
N HIS A 143 -15.27 8.12 1.07
CA HIS A 143 -16.68 7.85 0.77
C HIS A 143 -17.27 6.62 1.47
N ILE A 144 -16.47 5.75 2.09
CA ILE A 144 -16.98 4.49 2.68
C ILE A 144 -16.88 4.51 4.20
N GLU A 145 -15.72 4.88 4.73
CA GLU A 145 -15.49 4.92 6.17
C GLU A 145 -16.47 5.86 6.88
N ARG A 146 -16.66 5.61 8.18
CA ARG A 146 -17.57 6.41 9.04
C ARG A 146 -19.00 6.52 8.47
N ARG A 147 -19.54 5.43 7.92
CA ARG A 147 -20.91 5.33 7.37
C ARG A 147 -21.13 6.28 6.18
N GLY A 148 -20.19 6.30 5.24
CA GLY A 148 -20.28 7.18 4.08
C GLY A 148 -19.81 8.63 4.31
N ARG A 149 -19.28 8.95 5.51
CA ARG A 149 -18.81 10.32 5.83
C ARG A 149 -17.35 10.55 5.50
N GLY A 150 -16.58 9.48 5.30
CA GLY A 150 -15.13 9.52 5.13
C GLY A 150 -14.37 9.79 6.42
N LEU A 151 -13.07 9.52 6.36
CA LEU A 151 -12.07 9.80 7.39
C LEU A 151 -11.69 11.29 7.45
N ASP A 152 -12.08 12.09 6.45
CA ASP A 152 -11.78 13.53 6.36
C ASP A 152 -10.28 13.85 6.36
N LEU A 153 -9.46 12.99 5.76
CA LEU A 153 -8.00 13.15 5.70
C LEU A 153 -7.58 14.39 4.90
N CYS A 154 -6.36 14.87 5.15
CA CYS A 154 -5.78 15.95 4.34
C CYS A 154 -5.61 15.52 2.87
N HIS A 155 -5.77 16.47 1.95
CA HIS A 155 -5.59 16.29 0.51
C HIS A 155 -4.21 15.70 0.21
N GLU A 156 -3.17 16.22 0.86
CA GLU A 156 -1.79 15.80 0.68
C GLU A 156 -1.58 14.36 1.13
N THR A 157 -2.26 13.92 2.19
CA THR A 157 -2.26 12.52 2.65
C THR A 157 -2.93 11.62 1.62
N LEU A 158 -4.12 12.00 1.13
CA LEU A 158 -4.87 11.24 0.13
C LEU A 158 -4.12 11.18 -1.21
N GLU A 159 -3.48 12.27 -1.64
CA GLU A 159 -2.69 12.30 -2.86
C GLU A 159 -1.44 11.43 -2.74
N ALA A 160 -0.75 11.47 -1.59
CA ALA A 160 0.39 10.59 -1.33
C ALA A 160 -0.02 9.11 -1.30
N MET A 161 -1.17 8.79 -0.69
CA MET A 161 -1.76 7.44 -0.74
C MET A 161 -2.09 7.02 -2.17
N MET A 162 -2.74 7.87 -2.98
CA MET A 162 -3.14 7.52 -4.34
C MET A 162 -1.96 7.37 -5.31
N ARG A 163 -0.84 8.07 -5.06
CA ARG A 163 0.26 8.16 -6.03
C ARG A 163 1.51 7.37 -5.64
N HIS A 164 1.43 6.53 -4.62
CA HIS A 164 2.57 5.74 -4.16
C HIS A 164 3.04 4.71 -5.20
N SER A 165 2.13 4.21 -6.06
CA SER A 165 2.43 3.19 -7.07
C SER A 165 2.54 3.76 -8.50
N GLY A 166 3.16 2.98 -9.38
CA GLY A 166 3.79 3.43 -10.63
C GLY A 166 2.87 3.96 -11.71
N ASN A 167 1.58 3.65 -11.68
CA ASN A 167 0.64 4.04 -12.72
C ASN A 167 0.07 5.46 -12.52
N LEU A 168 0.15 6.00 -11.29
CA LEU A 168 -0.48 7.28 -10.93
C LEU A 168 0.54 8.34 -10.48
N ALA A 169 1.82 8.01 -10.49
CA ALA A 169 2.89 8.97 -10.27
C ALA A 169 2.84 10.04 -11.39
N LYS A 170 2.94 11.31 -11.01
CA LYS A 170 2.96 12.45 -11.94
C LYS A 170 4.01 13.47 -11.51
N GLU A 171 4.41 14.32 -12.45
CA GLU A 171 5.18 15.51 -12.12
C GLU A 171 4.38 16.43 -11.17
N GLY A 172 5.10 17.12 -10.28
CA GLY A 172 4.51 18.05 -9.32
C GLY A 172 3.97 17.42 -8.03
N MET A 173 4.11 16.11 -7.83
CA MET A 173 3.84 15.48 -6.52
C MET A 173 4.74 16.03 -5.41
N THR A 174 4.26 15.97 -4.18
CA THR A 174 5.06 16.25 -2.97
C THR A 174 6.25 15.29 -2.88
N GLN A 175 7.35 15.75 -2.26
CA GLN A 175 8.53 14.91 -2.04
C GLN A 175 8.22 13.77 -1.07
N GLU A 176 7.29 13.97 -0.14
CA GLU A 176 6.75 12.94 0.75
C GLU A 176 6.07 11.80 -0.02
N ALA A 177 5.28 12.12 -1.06
CA ALA A 177 4.64 11.10 -1.90
C ALA A 177 5.68 10.31 -2.73
N TRP A 178 6.68 10.99 -3.29
CA TRP A 178 7.82 10.34 -3.94
C TRP A 178 8.59 9.42 -2.98
N LEU A 179 8.78 9.86 -1.74
CA LEU A 179 9.47 9.07 -0.72
C LEU A 179 8.70 7.82 -0.35
N LEU A 180 7.38 7.94 -0.13
CA LEU A 180 6.50 6.80 0.14
C LEU A 180 6.61 5.75 -0.97
N ARG A 181 6.57 6.18 -2.23
CA ARG A 181 6.74 5.30 -3.40
C ARG A 181 8.01 4.46 -3.36
N TYR A 182 9.15 5.06 -3.00
CA TYR A 182 10.39 4.30 -2.90
C TYR A 182 10.50 3.48 -1.61
N ALA A 183 9.92 3.97 -0.50
CA ALA A 183 9.89 3.23 0.76
C ALA A 183 9.10 1.93 0.62
N ASP A 184 7.95 1.98 -0.07
CA ASP A 184 7.15 0.81 -0.42
C ASP A 184 7.96 -0.21 -1.25
N LYS A 185 8.55 0.25 -2.36
CA LYS A 185 9.45 -0.58 -3.19
C LYS A 185 10.57 -1.25 -2.41
N ILE A 186 11.23 -0.50 -1.53
CA ILE A 186 12.34 -1.02 -0.71
C ILE A 186 11.82 -2.08 0.26
N ALA A 187 10.64 -1.87 0.85
CA ALA A 187 10.05 -2.81 1.80
C ALA A 187 9.67 -4.12 1.11
N TYR A 188 8.81 -4.08 0.08
CA TYR A 188 8.31 -5.33 -0.51
C TYR A 188 9.45 -6.13 -1.17
N LEU A 189 10.37 -5.47 -1.88
CA LEU A 189 11.34 -6.18 -2.71
C LEU A 189 12.21 -7.15 -1.92
N PHE A 190 12.80 -6.70 -0.81
CA PHE A 190 13.69 -7.56 -0.03
C PHE A 190 12.94 -8.56 0.84
N HIS A 191 11.71 -8.24 1.26
CA HIS A 191 10.88 -9.20 1.96
C HIS A 191 10.39 -10.31 1.07
N ASP A 192 9.99 -9.99 -0.16
CA ASP A 192 9.60 -10.96 -1.18
C ASP A 192 10.77 -11.84 -1.57
N VAL A 193 12.01 -11.30 -1.60
CA VAL A 193 13.20 -12.14 -1.76
C VAL A 193 13.25 -13.22 -0.67
N ASN A 194 13.03 -12.88 0.60
CA ASN A 194 13.07 -13.89 1.68
C ASN A 194 11.85 -14.83 1.61
N ASP A 195 10.66 -14.31 1.33
CA ASP A 195 9.44 -15.13 1.30
C ASP A 195 9.45 -16.08 0.09
N ILE A 196 9.90 -15.63 -1.08
CA ILE A 196 9.90 -16.42 -2.31
C ILE A 196 11.13 -17.33 -2.41
N LEU A 197 12.34 -16.81 -2.20
CA LEU A 197 13.56 -17.61 -2.39
C LEU A 197 13.82 -18.51 -1.18
N ASP A 198 13.78 -17.97 0.03
CA ASP A 198 14.18 -18.74 1.21
C ASP A 198 13.06 -19.67 1.71
N ARG A 199 11.81 -19.20 1.71
CA ARG A 199 10.71 -19.95 2.32
C ARG A 199 9.93 -20.82 1.34
N LEU A 200 9.61 -20.30 0.15
CA LEU A 200 9.01 -21.12 -0.90
C LEU A 200 10.06 -21.97 -1.64
N GLY A 201 11.35 -21.70 -1.45
CA GLY A 201 12.43 -22.45 -2.10
C GLY A 201 12.49 -22.23 -3.61
N TYR A 202 12.03 -21.07 -4.10
CA TYR A 202 11.99 -20.80 -5.53
C TYR A 202 13.43 -20.66 -6.09
N PRO A 203 13.80 -21.40 -7.16
CA PRO A 203 15.15 -21.37 -7.71
C PRO A 203 15.39 -20.07 -8.51
N ALA A 204 16.16 -19.14 -7.93
CA ALA A 204 16.58 -17.90 -8.58
C ALA A 204 17.73 -18.09 -9.57
N LYS A 205 17.78 -17.23 -10.61
CA LYS A 205 18.92 -17.16 -11.54
C LYS A 205 20.18 -16.64 -10.80
N PRO A 206 21.39 -17.05 -11.19
CA PRO A 206 22.64 -16.56 -10.57
C PRO A 206 22.77 -15.04 -10.57
N GLU A 207 22.30 -14.37 -11.63
CA GLU A 207 22.29 -12.90 -11.74
C GLU A 207 21.47 -12.23 -10.62
N LEU A 208 20.29 -12.77 -10.29
CA LEU A 208 19.45 -12.25 -9.21
C LEU A 208 20.15 -12.43 -7.85
N LEU A 209 20.76 -13.60 -7.61
CA LEU A 209 21.49 -13.88 -6.37
C LEU A 209 22.67 -12.91 -6.20
N GLN A 210 23.43 -12.68 -7.26
CA GLN A 210 24.54 -11.72 -7.25
C GLN A 210 24.07 -10.30 -6.90
N LEU A 211 22.98 -9.83 -7.51
CA LEU A 211 22.42 -8.51 -7.21
C LEU A 211 21.93 -8.42 -5.76
N ILE A 212 21.27 -9.47 -5.24
CA ILE A 212 20.83 -9.53 -3.84
C ILE A 212 22.03 -9.38 -2.89
N ASP A 213 23.13 -10.09 -3.16
CA ASP A 213 24.35 -10.06 -2.35
C ASP A 213 25.05 -8.69 -2.38
N GLU A 214 24.97 -7.96 -3.49
CA GLU A 214 25.48 -6.57 -3.57
C GLU A 214 24.75 -5.61 -2.62
N PHE A 215 23.46 -5.84 -2.35
CA PHE A 215 22.70 -5.08 -1.35
C PHE A 215 23.00 -5.56 0.09
N GLY A 216 23.23 -6.86 0.27
CA GLY A 216 23.77 -7.42 1.50
C GLY A 216 23.34 -8.86 1.80
N ASP A 217 24.03 -9.44 2.78
CA ASP A 217 23.91 -10.83 3.23
C ASP A 217 22.61 -11.17 4.00
N ASN A 218 21.83 -10.17 4.39
CA ASN A 218 20.55 -10.35 5.10
C ASN A 218 19.62 -9.16 4.88
N GLN A 219 18.35 -9.34 5.25
CA GLN A 219 17.28 -8.33 5.13
C GLN A 219 17.68 -6.95 5.63
N ARG A 220 18.29 -6.89 6.82
CA ARG A 220 18.65 -5.62 7.47
C ARG A 220 19.73 -4.88 6.67
N ARG A 221 20.74 -5.58 6.16
CA ARG A 221 21.79 -4.99 5.35
C ARG A 221 21.25 -4.52 4.00
N ARG A 222 20.48 -5.36 3.31
CA ARG A 222 19.85 -5.01 2.01
C ARG A 222 19.03 -3.72 2.10
N THR A 223 18.13 -3.65 3.09
CA THR A 223 17.30 -2.47 3.36
C THR A 223 18.15 -1.24 3.74
N ARG A 224 19.22 -1.41 4.52
CA ARG A 224 20.12 -0.30 4.87
C ARG A 224 20.88 0.24 3.66
N THR A 225 21.37 -0.64 2.79
CA THR A 225 22.09 -0.26 1.57
C THR A 225 21.18 0.51 0.61
N ALA A 226 19.97 0.00 0.35
CA ALA A 226 19.00 0.69 -0.52
C ALA A 226 18.62 2.07 0.02
N ARG A 227 18.29 2.18 1.31
CA ARG A 227 17.98 3.49 1.93
C ARG A 227 19.15 4.47 1.87
N SER A 228 20.37 3.98 2.08
CA SER A 228 21.56 4.83 1.99
C SER A 228 21.75 5.36 0.57
N GLY A 229 21.54 4.51 -0.44
CA GLY A 229 21.56 4.91 -1.84
C GLY A 229 20.51 5.96 -2.16
N LEU A 230 19.26 5.75 -1.71
CA LEU A 230 18.17 6.71 -1.88
C LEU A 230 18.51 8.06 -1.25
N ILE A 231 19.00 8.09 -0.01
CA ILE A 231 19.32 9.36 0.67
C ILE A 231 20.42 10.12 -0.08
N ILE A 232 21.50 9.42 -0.48
CA ILE A 232 22.62 10.05 -1.21
C ILE A 232 22.12 10.62 -2.52
N GLU A 233 21.45 9.80 -3.33
CA GLU A 233 20.92 10.22 -4.62
C GLU A 233 19.96 11.40 -4.45
N SER A 234 19.08 11.34 -3.46
CA SER A 234 18.07 12.38 -3.25
C SER A 234 18.70 13.73 -2.90
N VAL A 235 19.73 13.74 -2.06
CA VAL A 235 20.43 14.98 -1.69
C VAL A 235 21.29 15.51 -2.84
N GLU A 236 21.98 14.62 -3.57
CA GLU A 236 22.80 15.03 -4.73
C GLU A 236 21.96 15.63 -5.86
N LEU A 237 20.75 15.11 -6.07
CA LEU A 237 19.82 15.61 -7.09
C LEU A 237 18.91 16.74 -6.60
N GLY A 238 18.90 17.03 -5.30
CA GLY A 238 18.02 18.05 -4.71
C GLY A 238 16.53 17.70 -4.77
N ARG A 239 16.18 16.42 -4.94
CA ARG A 239 14.80 15.89 -4.94
C ARG A 239 14.83 14.41 -4.58
N VAL A 240 13.73 13.87 -4.07
CA VAL A 240 13.61 12.44 -3.80
C VAL A 240 13.75 11.64 -5.09
N SER A 241 14.72 10.74 -5.12
CA SER A 241 15.04 9.89 -6.26
C SER A 241 15.79 8.62 -5.83
N PHE A 242 15.55 7.52 -6.54
CA PHE A 242 16.31 6.27 -6.38
C PHE A 242 16.36 5.43 -7.66
N GLU A 243 16.58 6.08 -8.80
CA GLU A 243 16.54 5.49 -10.14
C GLU A 243 17.71 5.95 -11.03
N GLU A 244 18.49 6.96 -10.64
CA GLU A 244 19.49 7.59 -11.52
C GLU A 244 20.95 7.22 -11.20
N LEU A 245 21.29 7.03 -9.93
CA LEU A 245 22.64 6.65 -9.53
C LEU A 245 22.81 5.13 -9.52
N GLU A 246 24.07 4.69 -9.40
CA GLU A 246 24.46 3.27 -9.52
C GLU A 246 23.58 2.34 -8.69
N LEU A 247 23.30 2.69 -7.42
CA LEU A 247 22.47 1.86 -6.54
C LEU A 247 20.99 1.87 -6.94
N GLY A 248 20.45 3.00 -7.39
CA GLY A 248 19.06 3.08 -7.89
C GLY A 248 18.88 2.22 -9.15
N ILE A 249 19.83 2.29 -10.09
CA ILE A 249 19.84 1.46 -11.29
C ILE A 249 19.95 -0.03 -10.95
N LYS A 250 20.81 -0.41 -9.99
CA LYS A 250 20.92 -1.81 -9.53
C LYS A 250 19.65 -2.28 -8.83
N PHE A 251 19.03 -1.43 -8.02
CA PHE A 251 17.77 -1.72 -7.35
C PHE A 251 16.65 -1.95 -8.37
N GLN A 252 16.58 -1.12 -9.41
CA GLN A 252 15.65 -1.29 -10.53
C GLN A 252 15.85 -2.65 -11.22
N LYS A 253 17.09 -3.01 -11.56
CA LYS A 253 17.39 -4.32 -12.17
C LYS A 253 17.00 -5.50 -11.29
N LEU A 254 17.27 -5.43 -9.99
CA LEU A 254 16.85 -6.46 -9.03
C LEU A 254 15.32 -6.61 -9.05
N ARG A 255 14.62 -5.48 -9.05
CA ARG A 255 13.15 -5.44 -9.12
C ARG A 255 12.61 -6.05 -10.41
N ASP A 256 13.21 -5.75 -11.56
CA ASP A 256 12.82 -6.30 -12.86
C ASP A 256 12.94 -7.83 -12.88
N LEU A 257 14.03 -8.38 -12.33
CA LEU A 257 14.22 -9.83 -12.20
C LEU A 257 13.20 -10.48 -11.25
N MET A 258 12.81 -9.80 -10.16
CA MET A 258 11.74 -10.28 -9.27
C MET A 258 10.36 -10.25 -9.96
N TYR A 259 10.10 -9.27 -10.82
CA TYR A 259 8.87 -9.24 -11.63
C TYR A 259 8.73 -10.42 -12.60
N GLU A 260 9.84 -11.02 -13.04
CA GLU A 260 9.80 -12.28 -13.80
C GLU A 260 9.40 -13.50 -12.95
N ILE A 261 9.43 -13.38 -11.62
CA ILE A 261 9.15 -14.46 -10.66
C ILE A 261 7.72 -14.37 -10.15
N TYR A 262 7.20 -13.17 -9.85
CA TYR A 262 5.87 -13.01 -9.24
C TYR A 262 4.76 -13.80 -9.93
N PRO A 263 4.60 -13.78 -11.27
CA PRO A 263 3.53 -14.53 -11.94
C PRO A 263 3.61 -16.05 -11.76
N LYS A 264 4.75 -16.58 -11.33
CA LYS A 264 5.00 -18.03 -11.17
C LYS A 264 4.75 -18.52 -9.75
N VAL A 265 4.63 -17.63 -8.78
CA VAL A 265 4.46 -17.95 -7.34
C VAL A 265 3.11 -17.53 -6.78
N ILE A 266 2.33 -16.78 -7.56
CA ILE A 266 0.97 -16.35 -7.23
C ILE A 266 -0.03 -17.46 -7.59
N ASP A 267 -1.05 -17.66 -6.74
CA ASP A 267 -2.12 -18.64 -6.96
C ASP A 267 -2.95 -18.34 -8.23
N GLN A 268 -3.12 -19.36 -9.06
CA GLN A 268 -3.87 -19.29 -10.32
C GLN A 268 -5.39 -19.42 -10.14
N ASN A 269 -5.88 -19.80 -8.96
CA ASN A 269 -7.32 -20.04 -8.73
C ASN A 269 -8.13 -18.79 -8.32
N VAL A 270 -7.50 -17.61 -8.28
CA VAL A 270 -8.15 -16.36 -7.86
C VAL A 270 -9.40 -16.06 -8.68
N GLY A 271 -9.33 -16.20 -10.02
CA GLY A 271 -10.46 -15.83 -10.90
C GLY A 271 -11.74 -16.65 -10.64
N ALA A 272 -11.62 -17.96 -10.42
CA ALA A 272 -12.77 -18.82 -10.13
C ALA A 272 -13.38 -18.52 -8.75
N THR A 273 -12.53 -18.16 -7.79
CA THR A 273 -12.94 -17.79 -6.42
C THR A 273 -13.70 -16.47 -6.43
N MET A 274 -13.17 -15.46 -7.13
CA MET A 274 -13.77 -14.14 -7.26
C MET A 274 -15.10 -14.18 -8.02
N GLU A 275 -15.21 -14.99 -9.07
CA GLU A 275 -16.46 -15.21 -9.82
C GLU A 275 -17.57 -15.78 -8.94
N LYS A 276 -17.27 -16.83 -8.16
CA LYS A 276 -18.24 -17.41 -7.21
C LYS A 276 -18.62 -16.41 -6.13
N LEU A 277 -17.64 -15.63 -5.66
CA LEU A 277 -17.86 -14.61 -4.64
C LEU A 277 -18.82 -13.52 -5.12
N LEU A 278 -18.59 -12.96 -6.32
CA LEU A 278 -19.45 -11.94 -6.89
C LEU A 278 -20.89 -12.43 -7.01
N ARG A 279 -21.08 -13.63 -7.58
CA ARG A 279 -22.42 -14.26 -7.68
C ARG A 279 -23.09 -14.43 -6.33
N ALA A 280 -22.34 -14.77 -5.28
CA ALA A 280 -22.87 -14.86 -3.93
C ALA A 280 -23.31 -13.48 -3.41
N LEU A 281 -22.47 -12.46 -3.59
CA LEU A 281 -22.76 -11.10 -3.13
C LEU A 281 -23.97 -10.49 -3.82
N GLU A 282 -24.17 -10.76 -5.12
CA GLU A 282 -25.35 -10.36 -5.88
C GLU A 282 -26.66 -10.89 -5.28
N THR A 283 -26.65 -12.04 -4.59
CA THR A 283 -27.87 -12.61 -3.98
C THR A 283 -28.35 -11.87 -2.73
N PHE A 284 -27.50 -11.07 -2.08
CA PHE A 284 -27.84 -10.44 -0.80
C PHE A 284 -28.57 -9.10 -0.95
N ASP A 285 -28.48 -8.44 -2.11
CA ASP A 285 -29.12 -7.15 -2.40
C ASP A 285 -28.91 -6.09 -1.29
N LEU A 286 -27.67 -5.99 -0.80
CA LEU A 286 -27.31 -5.10 0.32
C LEU A 286 -26.70 -3.77 -0.13
N ALA A 287 -25.94 -3.79 -1.22
CA ALA A 287 -25.28 -2.65 -1.85
C ALA A 287 -24.73 -3.08 -3.22
N ASP A 288 -23.98 -2.19 -3.88
CA ASP A 288 -23.19 -2.57 -5.06
C ASP A 288 -22.30 -3.79 -4.75
N PRO A 289 -22.46 -4.93 -5.45
CA PRO A 289 -21.72 -6.15 -5.16
C PRO A 289 -20.20 -5.98 -5.40
N PHE A 290 -19.78 -5.08 -6.30
CA PHE A 290 -18.36 -4.77 -6.49
C PHE A 290 -17.79 -3.99 -5.31
N MET A 291 -18.57 -3.08 -4.72
CA MET A 291 -18.18 -2.38 -3.50
C MET A 291 -18.04 -3.37 -2.33
N LEU A 292 -19.02 -4.28 -2.16
CA LEU A 292 -18.94 -5.31 -1.14
C LEU A 292 -17.68 -6.16 -1.31
N LEU A 293 -17.43 -6.63 -2.54
CA LEU A 293 -16.26 -7.44 -2.87
C LEU A 293 -14.95 -6.72 -2.53
N ALA A 294 -14.82 -5.44 -2.91
CA ALA A 294 -13.62 -4.65 -2.66
C ALA A 294 -13.30 -4.50 -1.15
N LEU A 295 -14.34 -4.47 -0.32
CA LEU A 295 -14.22 -4.35 1.14
C LEU A 295 -13.93 -5.67 1.85
N MET A 296 -14.08 -6.83 1.19
CA MET A 296 -13.79 -8.12 1.82
C MET A 296 -12.30 -8.33 2.05
N ASN A 297 -11.97 -9.20 3.02
CA ASN A 297 -10.65 -9.80 3.18
C ASN A 297 -10.60 -11.19 2.53
N ASP A 298 -9.39 -11.74 2.43
CA ASP A 298 -9.14 -13.01 1.73
C ASP A 298 -9.82 -14.19 2.44
N THR A 299 -9.86 -14.17 3.77
CA THR A 299 -10.48 -15.27 4.54
C THR A 299 -11.98 -15.33 4.29
N ASP A 300 -12.65 -14.19 4.34
CA ASP A 300 -14.09 -14.10 4.12
C ASP A 300 -14.45 -14.37 2.66
N ALA A 301 -13.61 -13.92 1.72
CA ALA A 301 -13.74 -14.20 0.30
C ALA A 301 -13.66 -15.71 0.00
N ILE A 302 -12.66 -16.41 0.55
CA ILE A 302 -12.52 -17.87 0.44
C ILE A 302 -13.71 -18.57 1.08
N TYR A 303 -14.09 -18.16 2.30
CA TYR A 303 -15.20 -18.76 3.01
C TYR A 303 -16.49 -18.65 2.19
N LEU A 304 -16.89 -17.43 1.82
CA LEU A 304 -18.18 -17.17 1.18
C LEU A 304 -18.26 -17.80 -0.23
N SER A 305 -17.16 -17.81 -0.99
CA SER A 305 -17.09 -18.47 -2.30
C SER A 305 -17.11 -20.01 -2.22
N SER A 306 -16.81 -20.60 -1.06
CA SER A 306 -16.87 -22.04 -0.82
C SER A 306 -18.27 -22.54 -0.40
N VAL A 307 -19.17 -21.65 0.02
CA VAL A 307 -20.51 -22.02 0.47
C VAL A 307 -21.36 -22.47 -0.73
N ALA A 308 -21.93 -23.67 -0.64
CA ALA A 308 -22.73 -24.25 -1.72
C ALA A 308 -23.99 -23.43 -2.07
N SER A 309 -24.60 -22.79 -1.06
CA SER A 309 -25.76 -21.90 -1.22
C SER A 309 -25.57 -20.64 -0.36
N PRO A 310 -25.33 -19.47 -0.98
CA PRO A 310 -25.25 -18.20 -0.27
C PRO A 310 -26.52 -17.95 0.52
N SER A 311 -26.38 -17.69 1.82
CA SER A 311 -27.50 -17.37 2.71
C SER A 311 -27.09 -16.22 3.63
N MET A 312 -28.09 -15.51 4.16
CA MET A 312 -27.82 -14.44 5.12
C MET A 312 -27.09 -14.97 6.37
N GLU A 313 -27.27 -16.24 6.73
CA GLU A 313 -26.54 -16.87 7.83
C GLU A 313 -25.05 -17.10 7.51
N ALA A 314 -24.72 -17.38 6.24
CA ALA A 314 -23.33 -17.39 5.79
C ALA A 314 -22.75 -15.97 5.79
N PHE A 315 -23.50 -14.98 5.28
CA PHE A 315 -23.05 -13.59 5.22
C PHE A 315 -22.74 -13.00 6.61
N LYS A 316 -23.53 -13.35 7.63
CA LYS A 316 -23.30 -12.97 9.05
C LYS A 316 -21.94 -13.35 9.61
N ARG A 317 -21.26 -14.35 9.02
CA ARG A 317 -19.95 -14.81 9.46
C ARG A 317 -18.78 -14.04 8.84
N THR A 318 -19.08 -13.12 7.91
CA THR A 318 -18.09 -12.24 7.29
C THR A 318 -18.00 -10.93 8.06
N ASP A 319 -16.85 -10.26 7.97
CA ASP A 319 -16.62 -8.97 8.63
C ASP A 319 -17.53 -7.86 8.04
N LEU A 320 -18.03 -8.03 6.81
CA LEU A 320 -19.01 -7.12 6.21
C LEU A 320 -20.34 -7.06 6.98
N TRP A 321 -20.66 -8.09 7.76
CA TRP A 321 -21.85 -8.06 8.62
C TRP A 321 -21.83 -6.88 9.60
N GLU A 322 -20.64 -6.47 10.07
CA GLU A 322 -20.48 -5.37 11.01
C GLU A 322 -20.85 -4.01 10.41
N ILE A 323 -20.67 -3.83 9.09
CA ILE A 323 -21.02 -2.60 8.38
C ILE A 323 -22.39 -2.66 7.69
N ARG A 324 -23.04 -3.84 7.65
CA ARG A 324 -24.35 -4.04 7.04
C ARG A 324 -25.40 -2.99 7.40
N PRO A 325 -25.56 -2.53 8.66
CA PRO A 325 -26.56 -1.53 9.01
C PRO A 325 -26.38 -0.19 8.29
N TYR A 326 -25.16 0.10 7.81
CA TYR A 326 -24.78 1.40 7.26
C TYR A 326 -24.47 1.35 5.76
N LEU A 327 -24.55 0.18 5.13
CA LEU A 327 -24.29 0.02 3.69
C LEU A 327 -25.22 0.91 2.84
N ALA A 328 -26.49 1.02 3.24
CA ALA A 328 -27.44 1.91 2.58
C ALA A 328 -27.13 3.41 2.78
N GLU A 329 -26.41 3.78 3.85
CA GLU A 329 -26.01 5.17 4.12
C GLU A 329 -24.84 5.63 3.23
N ILE A 330 -24.01 4.70 2.76
CA ILE A 330 -22.87 5.00 1.86
C ILE A 330 -23.36 5.56 0.52
N GLY A 331 -24.52 5.12 0.05
CA GLY A 331 -25.06 5.52 -1.24
C GLY A 331 -24.26 4.98 -2.42
N LYS A 332 -24.36 5.64 -3.57
CA LYS A 332 -23.64 5.25 -4.80
C LYS A 332 -22.25 5.87 -4.78
N VAL A 333 -21.22 5.03 -4.92
CA VAL A 333 -19.81 5.44 -4.95
C VAL A 333 -19.19 4.93 -6.24
N ASP A 334 -18.43 5.77 -6.95
CA ASP A 334 -17.58 5.30 -8.05
C ASP A 334 -16.27 4.78 -7.44
N LEU A 335 -16.02 3.48 -7.60
CA LEU A 335 -14.84 2.81 -7.05
C LEU A 335 -13.52 3.21 -7.74
N CYS A 336 -13.61 3.94 -8.86
CA CYS A 336 -12.47 4.38 -9.65
C CYS A 336 -12.34 5.92 -9.68
N ASP A 337 -13.20 6.66 -8.97
CA ASP A 337 -13.07 8.11 -8.84
C ASP A 337 -13.02 8.48 -7.34
N PRO A 338 -11.86 8.91 -6.85
CA PRO A 338 -11.73 9.28 -5.46
C PRO A 338 -12.42 10.61 -5.15
N ASP A 339 -12.76 11.45 -6.14
CA ASP A 339 -13.27 12.81 -5.96
C ASP A 339 -12.28 13.70 -5.17
N LEU A 340 -11.11 13.94 -5.76
CA LEU A 340 -10.00 14.73 -5.19
C LEU A 340 -9.81 16.12 -5.85
N ASN A 341 -10.79 16.59 -6.63
CA ASN A 341 -10.74 17.88 -7.34
C ASN A 341 -11.27 19.05 -6.50
N TRP A 342 -10.99 19.05 -5.19
CA TRP A 342 -11.42 20.08 -4.24
C TRP A 342 -10.26 20.88 -3.64
#